data_AF-A0A6A4BLX7-F1
#
_entry.id   AF-A0A6A4BLX7-F1
#
_cell.length_a   1.000
_cell.length_b   1.000
_cell.length_c   1.000
_cell.angle_alpha   90.00
_cell.angle_beta   90.00
_cell.angle_gamma   90.00
#
_symmetry.space_group_name_H-M   'P 1'
#
loop_
_entity.id
_entity.type
_entity.pdbx_description
1 polymer ?
#
loop_
_entity_poly.entity_id
_entity_poly.type
_entity_poly.pdbx_seq_one_letter_code
_entity_poly.pdbx_strand_id
1 'polypeptide(L)'
;MIRVLSFLASENTHSMFAHPIDGIVAHVDLTSKRVIRLVDTGYNHVPMESGDYLDPELSGPMRTDMKPLRITQPEGASFTVKNHVLNWQNWQVRIGFNGREGLTLHDISFSERPILHRAAISEMVVPYGEPQPTNEWQNYFDAGEYQFGRLANCLVLGCDCLGKIQYLDATVADDFGEPVLLPNAICIHEEDFGTLWKHTDVFTTKGTVRRQRRLVISFFVTVGNYDYGFYWYFYLDGKIELECKATGIVFSSGRPEGEYDFATEMAPRLGAPCHQHLFSARLDVAIDGNKCHVDELEVRRLPISPENPVGNAFKRVATRLQRESDAQREADNKLGRAWLIASSEKVNRLGRPTGYVLYPEGAPLLLAADDSSINKRAQYATKHLWVTQYARDEMWAAGYTPNQHPGHAGLPAYAKANRSVDGEDIVVWHTFGLTHFPRVEDWPIMPVDYAGFSFRPDGFFDRNPTLDVPEDPNGKEFSENCECVCP
;
A
#
# COMPACT_ATOMS: atom_id res chain seq x y z
N MET A 1 -9.29 -5.33 -27.03
CA MET A 1 -8.54 -6.57 -27.36
C MET A 1 -8.03 -7.16 -26.05
N ILE A 2 -8.01 -8.48 -25.91
CA ILE A 2 -7.38 -9.17 -24.79
C ILE A 2 -6.35 -10.16 -25.30
N ARG A 3 -5.47 -10.62 -24.41
CA ARG A 3 -4.57 -11.72 -24.67
C ARG A 3 -4.88 -12.86 -23.71
N VAL A 4 -4.77 -14.08 -24.22
CA VAL A 4 -5.18 -15.30 -23.52
C VAL A 4 -3.97 -16.19 -23.35
N LEU A 5 -3.65 -16.47 -22.09
CA LEU A 5 -2.68 -17.46 -21.67
C LEU A 5 -3.45 -18.69 -21.19
N SER A 6 -2.89 -19.86 -21.43
CA SER A 6 -3.58 -21.12 -21.18
C SER A 6 -2.88 -21.91 -20.10
N PHE A 7 -3.66 -22.59 -19.28
CA PHE A 7 -3.19 -23.50 -18.26
C PHE A 7 -3.96 -24.81 -18.41
N LEU A 8 -3.27 -25.93 -18.24
CA LEU A 8 -3.88 -27.25 -18.27
C LEU A 8 -4.60 -27.49 -16.94
N ALA A 9 -5.92 -27.67 -16.99
CA ALA A 9 -6.67 -28.17 -15.85
C ALA A 9 -6.55 -29.70 -15.78
N SER A 10 -6.21 -30.23 -14.62
CA SER A 10 -6.31 -31.66 -14.30
C SER A 10 -7.69 -31.98 -13.68
N GLU A 11 -8.01 -33.25 -13.43
CA GLU A 11 -9.24 -33.59 -12.70
C GLU A 11 -9.10 -33.13 -11.23
N ASN A 12 -10.11 -32.42 -10.70
CA ASN A 12 -10.17 -31.88 -9.33
C ASN A 12 -9.19 -30.73 -8.97
N THR A 13 -8.69 -29.96 -9.95
CA THR A 13 -7.75 -28.87 -9.67
C THR A 13 -8.39 -27.67 -8.96
N HIS A 14 -7.91 -27.31 -7.76
CA HIS A 14 -8.26 -26.03 -7.12
C HIS A 14 -7.40 -24.85 -7.63
N SER A 15 -6.20 -25.12 -8.16
CA SER A 15 -5.27 -24.12 -8.72
C SER A 15 -4.71 -24.55 -10.08
N MET A 16 -5.11 -23.85 -11.15
CA MET A 16 -4.63 -24.13 -12.52
C MET A 16 -3.19 -23.64 -12.78
N PHE A 17 -2.63 -22.82 -11.88
CA PHE A 17 -1.32 -22.18 -12.09
C PHE A 17 -0.14 -23.16 -12.05
N ALA A 18 -0.34 -24.42 -11.67
CA ALA A 18 0.73 -25.42 -11.67
C ALA A 18 1.13 -25.88 -13.08
N HIS A 19 0.26 -25.67 -14.07
CA HIS A 19 0.40 -26.29 -15.39
C HIS A 19 0.28 -25.26 -16.54
N PRO A 20 1.15 -24.23 -16.59
CA PRO A 20 1.12 -23.27 -17.69
C PRO A 20 1.42 -23.96 -19.03
N ILE A 21 0.54 -23.72 -20.01
CA ILE A 21 0.78 -24.08 -21.42
C ILE A 21 1.52 -22.90 -22.05
N ASP A 22 2.82 -22.81 -21.72
CA ASP A 22 3.66 -21.71 -22.17
C ASP A 22 4.09 -21.88 -23.64
N GLY A 23 4.66 -20.83 -24.22
CA GLY A 23 5.01 -20.74 -25.63
C GLY A 23 3.86 -20.36 -26.54
N ILE A 24 2.62 -20.34 -26.04
CA ILE A 24 1.42 -20.05 -26.83
C ILE A 24 0.66 -18.88 -26.21
N VAL A 25 0.39 -17.84 -27.02
CA VAL A 25 -0.53 -16.75 -26.64
C VAL A 25 -1.46 -16.39 -27.79
N ALA A 26 -2.75 -16.24 -27.50
CA ALA A 26 -3.74 -15.80 -28.46
C ALA A 26 -4.17 -14.36 -28.17
N HIS A 27 -4.25 -13.52 -29.20
CA HIS A 27 -4.81 -12.18 -29.12
C HIS A 27 -6.24 -12.22 -29.67
N VAL A 28 -7.20 -11.73 -28.88
CA VAL A 28 -8.62 -11.84 -29.18
C VAL A 28 -9.26 -10.44 -29.21
N ASP A 29 -10.00 -10.18 -30.27
CA ASP A 29 -10.92 -9.05 -30.31
C ASP A 29 -12.28 -9.47 -29.75
N LEU A 30 -12.62 -8.94 -28.57
CA LEU A 30 -13.87 -9.23 -27.88
C LEU A 30 -15.10 -8.64 -28.58
N THR A 31 -14.94 -7.58 -29.36
CA THR A 31 -16.06 -6.95 -30.08
C THR A 31 -16.42 -7.78 -31.31
N SER A 32 -15.44 -8.13 -32.15
CA SER A 32 -15.68 -8.97 -33.33
C SER A 32 -15.73 -10.47 -33.03
N LYS A 33 -15.37 -10.88 -31.80
CA LYS A 33 -15.30 -12.28 -31.32
C LYS A 33 -14.37 -13.14 -32.19
N ARG A 34 -13.16 -12.64 -32.47
CA ARG A 34 -12.17 -13.31 -33.34
C ARG A 34 -10.79 -13.35 -32.73
N VAL A 35 -10.07 -14.44 -32.97
CA VAL A 35 -8.62 -14.50 -32.77
C VAL A 35 -7.96 -13.70 -33.89
N ILE A 36 -7.20 -12.67 -33.53
CA ILE A 36 -6.54 -11.76 -34.49
C ILE A 36 -5.04 -12.05 -34.64
N ARG A 37 -4.44 -12.75 -33.67
CA ARG A 37 -3.05 -13.21 -33.71
C ARG A 37 -2.91 -14.44 -32.81
N LEU A 38 -2.15 -15.42 -33.29
CA LEU A 38 -1.65 -16.53 -32.49
C LEU A 38 -0.13 -16.48 -32.55
N VAL A 39 0.53 -16.54 -31.39
CA VAL A 39 1.99 -16.67 -31.28
C VAL A 39 2.28 -18.04 -30.70
N ASP A 40 3.21 -18.75 -31.33
CA ASP A 40 3.72 -20.05 -30.92
C ASP A 40 5.25 -19.99 -31.00
N THR A 41 5.94 -20.13 -29.87
CA THR A 41 7.42 -20.09 -29.78
C THR A 41 8.05 -21.48 -29.92
N GLY A 42 7.24 -22.54 -29.99
CA GLY A 42 7.69 -23.93 -30.02
C GLY A 42 8.04 -24.53 -28.66
N TYR A 43 7.81 -23.82 -27.56
CA TYR A 43 7.93 -24.39 -26.21
C TYR A 43 6.89 -25.51 -26.03
N ASN A 44 7.34 -26.70 -25.62
CA ASN A 44 6.56 -27.93 -25.80
C ASN A 44 6.40 -28.76 -24.51
N HIS A 45 6.53 -28.13 -23.35
CA HIS A 45 6.45 -28.80 -22.06
C HIS A 45 5.48 -28.10 -21.14
N VAL A 46 4.67 -28.89 -20.45
CA VAL A 46 3.81 -28.40 -19.37
C VAL A 46 4.35 -29.00 -18.08
N PRO A 47 4.70 -28.18 -17.06
CA PRO A 47 5.04 -28.70 -15.74
C PRO A 47 3.89 -29.51 -15.19
N MET A 48 4.15 -30.70 -14.65
CA MET A 48 3.11 -31.65 -14.23
C MET A 48 3.05 -31.88 -12.71
N GLU A 49 3.98 -31.34 -11.94
CA GLU A 49 3.89 -31.38 -10.48
C GLU A 49 2.67 -30.59 -10.01
N SER A 50 1.91 -31.16 -9.07
CA SER A 50 0.70 -30.51 -8.55
C SER A 50 1.04 -29.28 -7.73
N GLY A 51 0.30 -28.20 -7.95
CA GLY A 51 0.31 -27.00 -7.10
C GLY A 51 -0.99 -26.83 -6.30
N ASP A 52 -1.73 -27.92 -6.08
CA ASP A 52 -2.97 -27.87 -5.31
C ASP A 52 -2.67 -27.79 -3.82
N TYR A 53 -2.62 -26.55 -3.29
CA TYR A 53 -2.33 -26.27 -1.88
C TYR A 53 -3.40 -26.76 -0.91
N LEU A 54 -4.53 -27.30 -1.40
CA LEU A 54 -5.55 -27.96 -0.58
C LEU A 54 -5.38 -29.48 -0.54
N ASP A 55 -4.45 -30.05 -1.32
CA ASP A 55 -4.15 -31.47 -1.34
C ASP A 55 -3.37 -31.88 -0.07
N PRO A 56 -3.90 -32.81 0.76
CA PRO A 56 -3.18 -33.37 1.89
C PRO A 56 -1.89 -34.12 1.51
N GLU A 57 -1.77 -34.64 0.29
CA GLU A 57 -0.55 -35.28 -0.18
C GLU A 57 0.60 -34.26 -0.34
N LEU A 58 0.28 -33.03 -0.77
CA LEU A 58 1.24 -31.94 -0.92
C LEU A 58 1.59 -31.28 0.42
N SER A 59 0.57 -30.97 1.23
CA SER A 59 0.76 -30.27 2.51
C SER A 59 1.33 -31.16 3.62
N GLY A 60 1.13 -32.47 3.52
CA GLY A 60 1.46 -33.42 4.58
C GLY A 60 0.57 -33.26 5.81
N PRO A 61 0.94 -33.85 6.96
CA PRO A 61 0.14 -33.75 8.18
C PRO A 61 0.11 -32.31 8.71
N MET A 62 -1.10 -31.79 8.94
CA MET A 62 -1.30 -30.48 9.56
C MET A 62 -0.67 -30.40 10.95
N ARG A 63 -0.10 -29.24 11.29
CA ARG A 63 0.43 -28.95 12.63
C ARG A 63 -0.67 -29.00 13.69
N THR A 64 -0.40 -29.63 14.83
CA THR A 64 -1.38 -29.81 15.92
C THR A 64 -1.02 -29.08 17.21
N ASP A 65 0.07 -28.31 17.22
CA ASP A 65 0.64 -27.62 18.38
C ASP A 65 0.31 -26.12 18.43
N MET A 66 -0.41 -25.61 17.43
CA MET A 66 -0.92 -24.24 17.39
C MET A 66 -2.01 -24.05 18.46
N LYS A 67 -1.68 -23.33 19.53
CA LYS A 67 -2.63 -23.02 20.61
C LYS A 67 -3.54 -21.85 20.23
N PRO A 68 -4.84 -21.86 20.63
CA PRO A 68 -5.73 -20.74 20.35
C PRO A 68 -5.24 -19.42 20.96
N LEU A 69 -5.17 -18.37 20.13
CA LEU A 69 -4.94 -16.99 20.55
C LEU A 69 -6.25 -16.20 20.39
N ARG A 70 -6.86 -15.80 21.51
CA ARG A 70 -8.16 -15.10 21.52
C ARG A 70 -7.96 -13.62 21.82
N ILE A 71 -8.42 -12.76 20.91
CA ILE A 71 -8.45 -11.31 21.09
C ILE A 71 -9.91 -10.91 21.33
N THR A 72 -10.21 -10.34 22.50
CA THR A 72 -11.57 -9.94 22.87
C THR A 72 -11.57 -8.55 23.48
N GLN A 73 -12.69 -7.84 23.30
CA GLN A 73 -12.97 -6.55 23.94
C GLN A 73 -14.27 -6.68 24.73
N PRO A 74 -14.23 -6.99 26.04
CA PRO A 74 -15.41 -7.28 26.85
C PRO A 74 -16.44 -6.15 26.88
N GLU A 75 -15.97 -4.91 26.79
CA GLU A 75 -16.80 -3.69 26.81
C GLU A 75 -17.15 -3.17 25.40
N GLY A 76 -16.78 -3.92 24.36
CA GLY A 76 -16.90 -3.48 22.96
C GLY A 76 -15.72 -2.65 22.48
N ALA A 77 -15.79 -2.21 21.23
CA ALA A 77 -14.76 -1.40 20.60
C ALA A 77 -14.81 0.06 21.08
N SER A 78 -13.66 0.73 21.10
CA SER A 78 -13.48 2.13 21.47
C SER A 78 -13.77 3.11 20.32
N PHE A 79 -14.23 2.61 19.17
CA PHE A 79 -14.66 3.41 18.03
C PHE A 79 -16.17 3.32 17.83
N THR A 80 -16.72 4.33 17.15
CA THR A 80 -18.10 4.33 16.68
C THR A 80 -18.14 4.57 15.19
N VAL A 81 -19.10 3.97 14.49
CA VAL A 81 -19.36 4.24 13.06
C VAL A 81 -20.83 4.60 12.91
N LYS A 82 -21.11 5.80 12.40
CA LYS A 82 -22.46 6.28 12.11
C LYS A 82 -22.48 6.99 10.77
N ASN A 83 -23.36 6.56 9.86
CA ASN A 83 -23.49 7.12 8.51
C ASN A 83 -22.12 7.20 7.79
N HIS A 84 -21.35 6.11 7.85
CA HIS A 84 -19.99 6.00 7.32
C HIS A 84 -18.95 6.95 7.95
N VAL A 85 -19.28 7.68 9.02
CA VAL A 85 -18.32 8.47 9.78
C VAL A 85 -17.86 7.67 10.98
N LEU A 86 -16.57 7.37 11.00
CA LEU A 86 -15.88 6.72 12.09
C LEU A 86 -15.31 7.77 13.04
N ASN A 87 -15.47 7.55 14.36
CA ASN A 87 -14.78 8.32 15.40
C ASN A 87 -14.03 7.37 16.33
N TRP A 88 -12.74 7.64 16.59
CA TRP A 88 -11.90 6.83 17.45
C TRP A 88 -10.74 7.65 18.01
N GLN A 89 -10.64 7.78 19.34
CA GLN A 89 -9.44 8.35 20.01
C GLN A 89 -8.92 9.64 19.35
N ASN A 90 -9.79 10.66 19.26
CA ASN A 90 -9.58 11.94 18.57
C ASN A 90 -9.62 11.92 17.04
N TRP A 91 -9.51 10.76 16.40
CA TRP A 91 -9.69 10.64 14.96
C TRP A 91 -11.15 10.73 14.54
N GLN A 92 -11.38 11.42 13.43
CA GLN A 92 -12.60 11.32 12.64
C GLN A 92 -12.25 11.02 11.18
N VAL A 93 -12.93 10.02 10.60
CA VAL A 93 -12.69 9.56 9.23
C VAL A 93 -14.02 9.20 8.59
N ARG A 94 -14.31 9.72 7.40
CA ARG A 94 -15.43 9.26 6.57
C ARG A 94 -14.96 8.14 5.64
N ILE A 95 -15.63 7.00 5.70
CA ILE A 95 -15.29 5.81 4.93
C ILE A 95 -16.15 5.79 3.66
N GLY A 96 -15.50 5.77 2.51
CA GLY A 96 -16.13 5.63 1.20
C GLY A 96 -15.68 4.36 0.50
N PHE A 97 -16.42 3.96 -0.53
CA PHE A 97 -16.07 2.84 -1.39
C PHE A 97 -16.49 3.13 -2.84
N ASN A 98 -15.68 2.77 -3.82
CA ASN A 98 -16.07 2.84 -5.23
C ASN A 98 -15.53 1.66 -6.03
N GLY A 99 -16.13 1.41 -7.19
CA GLY A 99 -15.79 0.24 -8.02
C GLY A 99 -14.33 0.18 -8.48
N ARG A 100 -13.64 1.31 -8.67
CA ARG A 100 -12.27 1.35 -9.18
C ARG A 100 -11.21 1.21 -8.10
N GLU A 101 -11.23 2.09 -7.10
CA GLU A 101 -10.20 2.15 -6.06
C GLU A 101 -10.49 1.20 -4.88
N GLY A 102 -11.74 0.75 -4.73
CA GLY A 102 -12.19 0.06 -3.53
C GLY A 102 -12.32 1.04 -2.36
N LEU A 103 -11.63 0.78 -1.26
CA LEU A 103 -11.66 1.61 -0.05
C LEU A 103 -11.10 3.02 -0.30
N THR A 104 -11.85 4.03 0.13
CA THR A 104 -11.43 5.45 0.10
C THR A 104 -11.72 6.09 1.45
N LEU A 105 -10.84 6.96 1.92
CA LEU A 105 -11.00 7.67 3.19
C LEU A 105 -11.12 9.17 2.92
N HIS A 106 -12.03 9.84 3.62
CA HIS A 106 -12.36 11.25 3.41
C HIS A 106 -12.44 11.97 4.75
N ASP A 107 -12.31 13.30 4.71
CA ASP A 107 -12.48 14.19 5.87
C ASP A 107 -11.63 13.74 7.09
N ILE A 108 -10.39 13.28 6.85
CA ILE A 108 -9.52 12.76 7.90
C ILE A 108 -9.06 13.91 8.79
N SER A 109 -9.41 13.85 10.07
CA SER A 109 -9.05 14.86 11.06
C SER A 109 -8.69 14.25 12.41
N PHE A 110 -7.93 15.01 13.20
CA PHE A 110 -7.58 14.70 14.58
C PHE A 110 -7.96 15.86 15.48
N SER A 111 -8.84 15.62 16.46
CA SER A 111 -9.42 16.65 17.33
C SER A 111 -9.97 17.84 16.51
N GLU A 112 -10.78 17.56 15.49
CA GLU A 112 -11.40 18.53 14.57
C GLU A 112 -10.42 19.31 13.69
N ARG A 113 -9.12 18.99 13.73
CA ARG A 113 -8.10 19.60 12.87
C ARG A 113 -7.89 18.75 11.62
N PRO A 114 -8.10 19.29 10.41
CA PRO A 114 -7.98 18.52 9.18
C PRO A 114 -6.53 18.11 8.90
N ILE A 115 -6.37 16.94 8.30
CA ILE A 115 -5.07 16.36 7.90
C ILE A 115 -5.11 16.00 6.41
N LEU A 116 -6.11 15.22 5.99
CA LEU A 116 -6.32 14.85 4.58
C LEU A 116 -7.79 15.04 4.24
N HIS A 117 -8.08 15.69 3.12
CA HIS A 117 -9.43 15.72 2.56
C HIS A 117 -9.80 14.36 1.97
N ARG A 118 -8.85 13.66 1.35
CA ARG A 118 -9.05 12.33 0.76
C ARG A 118 -7.76 11.50 0.71
N ALA A 119 -7.86 10.20 1.00
CA ALA A 119 -6.79 9.22 0.82
C ALA A 119 -7.31 7.95 0.14
N ALA A 120 -6.59 7.45 -0.88
CA ALA A 120 -6.89 6.20 -1.56
C ALA A 120 -5.68 5.64 -2.32
N ILE A 121 -5.71 4.34 -2.65
CA ILE A 121 -4.85 3.81 -3.72
C ILE A 121 -5.48 4.17 -5.06
N SER A 122 -4.78 5.01 -5.81
CA SER A 122 -5.24 5.59 -7.08
C SER A 122 -4.98 4.67 -8.27
N GLU A 123 -3.89 3.91 -8.21
CA GLU A 123 -3.50 2.92 -9.21
C GLU A 123 -2.55 1.89 -8.60
N MET A 124 -2.47 0.72 -9.22
CA MET A 124 -1.41 -0.26 -9.00
C MET A 124 -1.07 -0.90 -10.33
N VAL A 125 0.22 -1.01 -10.65
CA VAL A 125 0.69 -1.69 -11.86
C VAL A 125 1.61 -2.84 -11.53
N VAL A 126 1.42 -3.97 -12.21
CA VAL A 126 2.23 -5.18 -12.10
C VAL A 126 2.97 -5.44 -13.40
N PRO A 127 4.15 -4.81 -13.63
CA PRO A 127 4.95 -5.04 -14.83
C PRO A 127 5.80 -6.30 -14.70
N TYR A 128 5.74 -7.17 -15.70
CA TYR A 128 6.56 -8.38 -15.78
C TYR A 128 7.86 -8.12 -16.54
N GLY A 129 8.96 -8.67 -16.03
CA GLY A 129 10.31 -8.62 -16.59
C GLY A 129 10.63 -9.80 -17.50
N GLU A 130 9.64 -10.34 -18.21
CA GLU A 130 9.76 -11.50 -19.09
C GLU A 130 9.85 -11.07 -20.56
N PRO A 131 11.01 -11.19 -21.24
CA PRO A 131 11.18 -10.73 -22.61
C PRO A 131 10.57 -11.65 -23.68
N GLN A 132 10.10 -12.85 -23.35
CA GLN A 132 9.51 -13.73 -24.36
C GLN A 132 8.22 -13.14 -24.96
N PRO A 133 7.96 -13.34 -26.27
CA PRO A 133 6.77 -12.82 -26.95
C PRO A 133 5.42 -13.21 -26.32
N THR A 134 5.41 -14.29 -25.53
CA THR A 134 4.24 -14.77 -24.79
C THR A 134 3.87 -13.88 -23.60
N ASN A 135 4.83 -13.17 -23.01
CA ASN A 135 4.66 -12.43 -21.76
C ASN A 135 5.19 -10.98 -21.80
N GLU A 136 5.97 -10.56 -22.80
CA GLU A 136 6.60 -9.22 -22.92
C GLU A 136 5.62 -8.03 -22.82
N TRP A 137 4.33 -8.30 -23.01
CA TRP A 137 3.25 -7.32 -22.97
C TRP A 137 2.57 -7.22 -21.59
N GLN A 138 2.84 -8.15 -20.67
CA GLN A 138 2.13 -8.31 -19.40
C GLN A 138 2.47 -7.19 -18.44
N ASN A 139 1.52 -6.26 -18.32
CA ASN A 139 1.58 -5.15 -17.40
C ASN A 139 0.15 -4.85 -16.96
N TYR A 140 -0.27 -5.44 -15.84
CA TYR A 140 -1.65 -5.34 -15.37
C TYR A 140 -1.80 -4.06 -14.53
N PHE A 141 -2.73 -3.17 -14.91
CA PHE A 141 -3.10 -2.01 -14.10
C PHE A 141 -4.32 -2.39 -13.28
N ASP A 142 -4.12 -3.02 -12.13
CA ASP A 142 -5.20 -3.73 -11.44
C ASP A 142 -6.36 -2.82 -11.05
N ALA A 143 -6.10 -1.59 -10.59
CA ALA A 143 -7.19 -0.66 -10.32
C ALA A 143 -7.81 -0.13 -11.62
N GLY A 144 -6.99 0.30 -12.59
CA GLY A 144 -7.46 0.97 -13.79
C GLY A 144 -8.04 0.09 -14.91
N GLU A 145 -7.61 -1.17 -15.01
CA GLU A 145 -8.04 -2.15 -16.01
C GLU A 145 -9.06 -3.16 -15.44
N TYR A 146 -8.91 -3.55 -14.16
CA TYR A 146 -9.71 -4.63 -13.54
C TYR A 146 -10.66 -4.16 -12.42
N GLN A 147 -10.35 -3.02 -11.78
CA GLN A 147 -11.19 -2.32 -10.80
C GLN A 147 -11.27 -3.02 -9.43
N PHE A 148 -10.45 -2.57 -8.46
CA PHE A 148 -10.34 -3.19 -7.13
C PHE A 148 -11.67 -3.34 -6.40
N GLY A 149 -12.51 -2.31 -6.43
CA GLY A 149 -13.77 -2.32 -5.68
C GLY A 149 -14.76 -3.37 -6.20
N ARG A 150 -14.72 -3.70 -7.50
CA ARG A 150 -15.56 -4.77 -8.06
C ARG A 150 -15.09 -6.16 -7.68
N LEU A 151 -13.81 -6.30 -7.34
CA LEU A 151 -13.13 -7.56 -7.05
C LEU A 151 -12.90 -7.79 -5.55
N ALA A 152 -13.46 -6.91 -4.70
CA ALA A 152 -13.27 -6.99 -3.26
C ALA A 152 -13.88 -8.27 -2.69
N ASN A 153 -13.17 -8.89 -1.75
CA ASN A 153 -13.61 -10.13 -1.11
C ASN A 153 -14.66 -9.86 -0.01
N CYS A 154 -15.44 -10.89 0.31
CA CYS A 154 -16.27 -10.92 1.51
C CYS A 154 -15.42 -11.43 2.68
N LEU A 155 -15.11 -10.56 3.64
CA LEU A 155 -14.23 -10.91 4.76
C LEU A 155 -14.97 -11.70 5.85
N VAL A 156 -14.29 -12.71 6.40
CA VAL A 156 -14.83 -13.67 7.36
C VAL A 156 -14.24 -13.44 8.75
N LEU A 157 -15.13 -13.30 9.75
CA LEU A 157 -14.77 -13.13 11.15
C LEU A 157 -13.96 -14.31 11.68
N GLY A 158 -12.81 -14.03 12.28
CA GLY A 158 -11.89 -15.03 12.84
C GLY A 158 -10.93 -15.65 11.82
N CYS A 159 -11.12 -15.39 10.53
CA CYS A 159 -10.22 -15.81 9.45
C CYS A 159 -9.45 -14.61 8.90
N ASP A 160 -10.14 -13.69 8.20
CA ASP A 160 -9.51 -12.50 7.59
C ASP A 160 -9.31 -11.38 8.61
N CYS A 161 -10.24 -11.27 9.56
CA CYS A 161 -10.21 -10.27 10.62
C CYS A 161 -10.46 -10.90 12.00
N LEU A 162 -9.51 -10.72 12.92
CA LEU A 162 -9.53 -11.29 14.26
C LEU A 162 -9.74 -10.21 15.33
N GLY A 163 -10.65 -10.47 16.27
CA GLY A 163 -10.96 -9.56 17.39
C GLY A 163 -12.41 -9.10 17.37
N LYS A 164 -12.67 -7.88 17.86
CA LYS A 164 -13.99 -7.25 17.78
C LYS A 164 -14.09 -6.44 16.49
N ILE A 165 -14.73 -7.04 15.49
CA ILE A 165 -14.81 -6.48 14.14
C ILE A 165 -16.16 -5.77 13.91
N GLN A 166 -16.11 -4.60 13.28
CA GLN A 166 -17.23 -3.97 12.62
C GLN A 166 -17.03 -4.07 11.11
N TYR A 167 -17.97 -4.70 10.42
CA TYR A 167 -17.96 -4.75 8.96
C TYR A 167 -18.79 -3.63 8.36
N LEU A 168 -18.42 -3.20 7.15
CA LEU A 168 -19.27 -2.42 6.26
C LEU A 168 -19.41 -3.14 4.93
N ASP A 169 -20.63 -3.24 4.45
CA ASP A 169 -20.93 -3.71 3.11
C ASP A 169 -20.63 -2.61 2.09
N ALA A 170 -20.39 -3.01 0.84
CA ALA A 170 -20.27 -2.10 -0.29
C ALA A 170 -21.26 -2.48 -1.40
N THR A 171 -21.63 -1.52 -2.23
CA THR A 171 -22.42 -1.76 -3.44
C THR A 171 -21.68 -1.21 -4.64
N VAL A 172 -21.48 -2.05 -5.65
CA VAL A 172 -20.88 -1.68 -6.94
C VAL A 172 -21.85 -1.97 -8.09
N ALA A 173 -21.57 -1.49 -9.29
CA ALA A 173 -22.34 -1.84 -10.48
C ALA A 173 -21.69 -3.04 -11.21
N ASP A 174 -22.50 -3.95 -11.75
CA ASP A 174 -22.04 -4.96 -12.70
C ASP A 174 -21.93 -4.41 -14.14
N ASP A 175 -21.62 -5.28 -15.09
CA ASP A 175 -21.46 -4.91 -16.52
C ASP A 175 -22.78 -4.49 -17.19
N PHE A 176 -23.93 -4.72 -16.55
CA PHE A 176 -25.25 -4.31 -17.01
C PHE A 176 -25.78 -3.07 -16.26
N GLY A 177 -25.02 -2.56 -15.29
CA GLY A 177 -25.39 -1.42 -14.46
C GLY A 177 -26.28 -1.76 -13.26
N GLU A 178 -26.47 -3.06 -12.96
CA GLU A 178 -27.24 -3.51 -11.82
C GLU A 178 -26.40 -3.46 -10.54
N PRO A 179 -27.01 -3.12 -9.38
CA PRO A 179 -26.29 -3.04 -8.12
C PRO A 179 -25.94 -4.44 -7.60
N VAL A 180 -24.65 -4.66 -7.32
CA VAL A 180 -24.11 -5.86 -6.68
C VAL A 180 -23.68 -5.52 -5.26
N LEU A 181 -24.30 -6.19 -4.29
CA LEU A 181 -23.92 -6.10 -2.88
C LEU A 181 -22.69 -6.97 -2.62
N LEU A 182 -21.67 -6.37 -2.02
CA LEU A 182 -20.47 -7.00 -1.51
C LEU A 182 -20.56 -7.01 0.03
N PRO A 183 -21.02 -8.11 0.63
CA PRO A 183 -21.13 -8.20 2.09
C PRO A 183 -19.74 -8.21 2.72
N ASN A 184 -19.61 -7.59 3.89
CA ASN A 184 -18.36 -7.53 4.67
C ASN A 184 -17.14 -7.07 3.85
N ALA A 185 -17.32 -6.16 2.90
CA ALA A 185 -16.26 -5.69 2.02
C ALA A 185 -15.16 -4.92 2.78
N ILE A 186 -15.52 -4.22 3.86
CA ILE A 186 -14.58 -3.45 4.68
C ILE A 186 -14.60 -4.00 6.10
N CYS A 187 -13.41 -4.22 6.65
CA CYS A 187 -13.20 -4.62 8.03
C CYS A 187 -12.61 -3.46 8.84
N ILE A 188 -13.21 -3.19 10.00
CA ILE A 188 -12.81 -2.14 10.94
C ILE A 188 -12.64 -2.75 12.32
N HIS A 189 -11.46 -2.56 12.92
CA HIS A 189 -11.17 -2.98 14.28
C HIS A 189 -10.03 -2.15 14.87
N GLU A 190 -9.73 -2.37 16.14
CA GLU A 190 -8.56 -1.78 16.77
C GLU A 190 -7.67 -2.86 17.37
N GLU A 191 -6.37 -2.62 17.35
CA GLU A 191 -5.33 -3.55 17.76
C GLU A 191 -4.48 -2.90 18.85
N ASP A 192 -4.03 -3.71 19.80
CA ASP A 192 -2.88 -3.36 20.62
C ASP A 192 -1.63 -3.29 19.72
N PHE A 193 -0.77 -2.31 19.96
CA PHE A 193 0.48 -2.14 19.22
C PHE A 193 1.67 -1.92 20.16
N GLY A 194 1.69 -2.65 21.28
CA GLY A 194 2.82 -2.62 22.21
C GLY A 194 2.96 -1.30 22.97
N THR A 195 4.18 -0.80 23.08
CA THR A 195 4.49 0.39 23.92
C THR A 195 4.34 1.67 23.10
N LEU A 196 3.56 2.63 23.63
CA LEU A 196 3.42 3.98 23.06
C LEU A 196 4.56 4.89 23.52
N TRP A 197 4.72 5.04 24.83
CA TRP A 197 5.87 5.70 25.42
C TRP A 197 6.15 5.12 26.81
N LYS A 198 7.41 5.16 27.22
CA LYS A 198 7.87 4.66 28.52
C LYS A 198 9.05 5.51 29.01
N HIS A 199 9.08 5.79 30.30
CA HIS A 199 10.23 6.43 30.93
C HIS A 199 10.42 5.88 32.35
N THR A 200 11.68 5.71 32.76
CA THR A 200 12.07 5.44 34.14
C THR A 200 13.06 6.52 34.55
N ASP A 201 12.68 7.33 35.54
CA ASP A 201 13.50 8.41 36.04
C ASP A 201 14.37 7.89 37.20
N VAL A 202 15.69 7.89 37.00
CA VAL A 202 16.65 7.35 37.98
C VAL A 202 16.79 8.21 39.24
N PHE A 203 16.44 9.50 39.17
CA PHE A 203 16.56 10.41 40.32
C PHE A 203 15.37 10.28 41.27
N THR A 204 14.20 9.93 40.72
CA THR A 204 12.96 9.75 41.47
C THR A 204 12.58 8.28 41.63
N THR A 205 13.28 7.36 40.97
CA THR A 205 12.99 5.90 40.91
C THR A 205 11.58 5.57 40.41
N LYS A 206 10.94 6.48 39.66
CA LYS A 206 9.58 6.31 39.15
C LYS A 206 9.61 5.87 37.69
N GLY A 207 8.89 4.78 37.42
CA GLY A 207 8.61 4.29 36.06
C GLY A 207 7.20 4.65 35.61
N THR A 208 7.04 4.96 34.34
CA THR A 208 5.73 5.14 33.70
C THR A 208 5.72 4.55 32.31
N VAL A 209 4.58 4.01 31.88
CA VAL A 209 4.39 3.39 30.56
C VAL A 209 2.97 3.63 30.07
N ARG A 210 2.82 3.82 28.76
CA ARG A 210 1.53 3.77 28.06
C ARG A 210 1.60 2.77 26.91
N ARG A 211 0.49 2.11 26.64
CA ARG A 211 0.37 1.18 25.51
C ARG A 211 -0.16 1.92 24.28
N GLN A 212 0.32 1.50 23.12
CA GLN A 212 -0.14 2.00 21.84
C GLN A 212 -1.33 1.16 21.40
N ARG A 213 -2.25 1.83 20.70
CA ARG A 213 -3.31 1.16 19.95
C ARG A 213 -3.32 1.73 18.55
N ARG A 214 -3.77 0.93 17.60
CA ARG A 214 -4.06 1.41 16.25
C ARG A 214 -5.45 0.99 15.83
N LEU A 215 -6.16 1.89 15.17
CA LEU A 215 -7.37 1.56 14.43
C LEU A 215 -6.97 1.08 13.03
N VAL A 216 -7.62 0.01 12.58
CA VAL A 216 -7.45 -0.60 11.26
C VAL A 216 -8.73 -0.38 10.45
N ILE A 217 -8.58 0.11 9.21
CA ILE A 217 -9.63 0.13 8.20
C ILE A 217 -9.07 -0.58 6.96
N SER A 218 -9.65 -1.70 6.57
CA SER A 218 -9.07 -2.55 5.54
C SER A 218 -10.09 -3.19 4.61
N PHE A 219 -9.63 -3.57 3.42
CA PHE A 219 -10.31 -4.47 2.51
C PHE A 219 -9.29 -5.37 1.79
N PHE A 220 -9.76 -6.48 1.24
CA PHE A 220 -8.97 -7.43 0.45
C PHE A 220 -9.58 -7.59 -0.94
N VAL A 221 -8.75 -7.82 -1.95
CA VAL A 221 -9.16 -7.97 -3.36
C VAL A 221 -8.41 -9.13 -4.00
N THR A 222 -9.08 -9.89 -4.87
CA THR A 222 -8.44 -10.92 -5.70
C THR A 222 -8.43 -10.48 -7.16
N VAL A 223 -7.25 -10.36 -7.77
CA VAL A 223 -7.09 -10.00 -9.18
C VAL A 223 -6.38 -11.14 -9.89
N GLY A 224 -7.17 -12.02 -10.52
CA GLY A 224 -6.65 -13.21 -11.17
C GLY A 224 -5.98 -14.13 -10.17
N ASN A 225 -4.64 -14.17 -10.21
CA ASN A 225 -3.82 -15.05 -9.38
C ASN A 225 -3.37 -14.41 -8.05
N TYR A 226 -3.38 -13.07 -7.94
CA TYR A 226 -2.91 -12.37 -6.74
C TYR A 226 -4.07 -11.95 -5.84
N ASP A 227 -3.78 -11.90 -4.54
CA ASP A 227 -4.66 -11.35 -3.52
C ASP A 227 -3.94 -10.20 -2.80
N TYR A 228 -4.61 -9.05 -2.68
CA TYR A 228 -4.05 -7.85 -2.05
C TYR A 228 -4.92 -7.35 -0.91
N GLY A 229 -4.30 -7.10 0.24
CA GLY A 229 -4.93 -6.44 1.37
C GLY A 229 -4.44 -5.00 1.49
N PHE A 230 -5.37 -4.05 1.61
CA PHE A 230 -5.05 -2.63 1.79
C PHE A 230 -5.45 -2.18 3.19
N TYR A 231 -4.48 -1.91 4.04
CA TYR A 231 -4.69 -1.60 5.45
C TYR A 231 -4.29 -0.17 5.77
N TRP A 232 -5.28 0.66 6.10
CA TRP A 232 -5.05 1.98 6.67
C TRP A 232 -5.04 1.91 8.19
N TYR A 233 -3.98 2.42 8.79
CA TYR A 233 -3.78 2.46 10.23
C TYR A 233 -3.79 3.90 10.76
N PHE A 234 -4.50 4.10 11.86
CA PHE A 234 -4.52 5.35 12.62
C PHE A 234 -4.04 5.08 14.05
N TYR A 235 -3.05 5.83 14.50
CA TYR A 235 -2.41 5.62 15.80
C TYR A 235 -2.77 6.72 16.80
N LEU A 236 -2.65 6.44 18.11
CA LEU A 236 -2.96 7.43 19.16
C LEU A 236 -2.06 8.67 19.07
N ASP A 237 -0.83 8.53 18.56
CA ASP A 237 0.15 9.61 18.42
C ASP A 237 -0.05 10.50 17.19
N GLY A 238 -1.13 10.26 16.43
CA GLY A 238 -1.43 11.02 15.22
C GLY A 238 -0.79 10.46 13.96
N LYS A 239 -0.02 9.35 14.02
CA LYS A 239 0.51 8.67 12.83
C LYS A 239 -0.63 8.07 12.00
N ILE A 240 -0.52 8.22 10.68
CA ILE A 240 -1.26 7.47 9.66
C ILE A 240 -0.27 6.54 8.96
N GLU A 241 -0.69 5.34 8.61
CA GLU A 241 0.12 4.40 7.83
C GLU A 241 -0.75 3.63 6.86
N LEU A 242 -0.17 3.30 5.72
CA LEU A 242 -0.75 2.39 4.75
C LEU A 242 0.19 1.20 4.60
N GLU A 243 -0.36 0.00 4.76
CA GLU A 243 0.32 -1.27 4.53
C GLU A 243 -0.50 -2.04 3.49
N CYS A 244 0.14 -2.35 2.36
CA CYS A 244 -0.37 -3.21 1.32
C CYS A 244 0.27 -4.60 1.51
N LYS A 245 -0.57 -5.62 1.56
CA LYS A 245 -0.19 -7.03 1.73
C LYS A 245 -0.39 -7.75 0.40
N ALA A 246 0.67 -8.27 -0.21
CA ALA A 246 0.58 -9.11 -1.40
C ALA A 246 0.68 -10.58 -1.00
N THR A 247 -0.26 -11.42 -1.44
CA THR A 247 -0.29 -12.88 -1.28
C THR A 247 -1.02 -13.50 -2.48
N GLY A 248 -1.51 -14.72 -2.36
CA GLY A 248 -2.11 -15.46 -3.47
C GLY A 248 -1.09 -16.32 -4.18
N ILE A 249 -1.33 -16.61 -5.45
CA ILE A 249 -0.53 -17.54 -6.24
C ILE A 249 0.31 -16.74 -7.20
N VAL A 250 1.63 -16.92 -7.20
CA VAL A 250 2.50 -16.23 -8.17
C VAL A 250 2.15 -16.62 -9.60
N PHE A 251 2.20 -15.66 -10.52
CA PHE A 251 1.91 -15.95 -11.92
C PHE A 251 3.01 -16.84 -12.48
N SER A 252 2.61 -18.00 -12.99
CA SER A 252 3.55 -19.02 -13.45
C SER A 252 3.71 -19.04 -14.97
N SER A 253 4.82 -19.65 -15.38
CA SER A 253 5.30 -19.79 -16.75
C SER A 253 6.00 -21.14 -16.87
N GLY A 254 6.21 -21.60 -18.09
CA GLY A 254 7.12 -22.68 -18.38
C GLY A 254 8.56 -22.17 -18.26
N ARG A 255 9.40 -22.91 -17.53
CA ARG A 255 10.82 -22.58 -17.40
C ARG A 255 11.63 -23.39 -18.43
N PRO A 256 12.39 -22.73 -19.34
CA PRO A 256 13.36 -23.42 -20.20
C PRO A 256 14.39 -24.21 -19.39
N GLU A 257 15.08 -25.18 -20.00
CA GLU A 257 16.21 -25.84 -19.34
C GLU A 257 17.44 -24.91 -19.27
N GLY A 258 18.25 -25.05 -18.22
CA GLY A 258 19.48 -24.28 -18.05
C GLY A 258 19.28 -22.90 -17.41
N GLU A 259 20.30 -22.05 -17.49
CA GLU A 259 20.27 -20.70 -16.92
C GLU A 259 19.29 -19.79 -17.66
N TYR A 260 18.52 -19.01 -16.89
CA TYR A 260 17.55 -18.04 -17.39
C TYR A 260 17.27 -17.05 -16.26
N ASP A 261 17.55 -15.78 -16.53
CA ASP A 261 17.57 -14.75 -15.48
C ASP A 261 16.20 -14.08 -15.27
N PHE A 262 15.23 -14.33 -16.15
CA PHE A 262 13.95 -13.63 -16.16
C PHE A 262 12.85 -14.34 -15.36
N ALA A 263 13.08 -15.59 -14.94
CA ALA A 263 12.14 -16.36 -14.13
C ALA A 263 12.86 -17.31 -13.16
N THR A 264 12.41 -17.33 -11.91
CA THR A 264 12.86 -18.31 -10.92
C THR A 264 12.15 -19.64 -11.13
N GLU A 265 12.89 -20.75 -11.09
CA GLU A 265 12.31 -22.10 -11.06
C GLU A 265 11.83 -22.44 -9.65
N MET A 266 10.54 -22.67 -9.47
CA MET A 266 9.92 -22.93 -8.14
C MET A 266 9.57 -24.40 -7.94
N ALA A 267 9.30 -25.11 -9.04
CA ALA A 267 9.12 -26.56 -9.11
C ALA A 267 9.74 -27.03 -10.45
N PRO A 268 9.98 -28.34 -10.67
CA PRO A 268 10.60 -28.84 -11.89
C PRO A 268 9.97 -28.26 -13.15
N ARG A 269 10.73 -27.41 -13.84
CA ARG A 269 10.34 -26.68 -15.05
C ARG A 269 9.17 -25.71 -14.93
N LEU A 270 8.71 -25.42 -13.71
CA LEU A 270 7.73 -24.37 -13.42
C LEU A 270 8.46 -23.09 -13.02
N GLY A 271 8.36 -22.07 -13.86
CA GLY A 271 8.97 -20.76 -13.65
C GLY A 271 7.96 -19.74 -13.12
N ALA A 272 8.40 -18.79 -12.31
CA ALA A 272 7.66 -17.55 -12.09
C ALA A 272 8.48 -16.37 -12.58
N PRO A 273 8.00 -15.59 -13.57
CA PRO A 273 8.76 -14.49 -14.09
C PRO A 273 8.88 -13.35 -13.06
N CYS A 274 10.03 -12.68 -13.08
CA CYS A 274 10.29 -11.53 -12.22
C CYS A 274 9.29 -10.42 -12.55
N HIS A 275 8.80 -9.71 -11.53
CA HIS A 275 7.83 -8.63 -11.73
C HIS A 275 7.90 -7.62 -10.58
N GLN A 276 7.22 -6.49 -10.73
CA GLN A 276 7.05 -5.51 -9.65
C GLN A 276 5.58 -5.37 -9.28
N HIS A 277 5.30 -4.85 -8.09
CA HIS A 277 3.96 -4.43 -7.65
C HIS A 277 4.06 -2.96 -7.24
N LEU A 278 3.70 -2.03 -8.13
CA LEU A 278 3.93 -0.60 -7.94
C LEU A 278 2.62 0.15 -7.71
N PHE A 279 2.40 0.56 -6.47
CA PHE A 279 1.21 1.26 -6.00
C PHE A 279 1.38 2.77 -6.13
N SER A 280 0.27 3.50 -6.27
CA SER A 280 0.22 4.96 -6.12
C SER A 280 -0.85 5.35 -5.12
N ALA A 281 -0.45 5.84 -3.95
CA ALA A 281 -1.37 6.48 -3.01
C ALA A 281 -1.62 7.94 -3.42
N ARG A 282 -2.88 8.35 -3.54
CA ARG A 282 -3.29 9.75 -3.74
C ARG A 282 -3.75 10.33 -2.41
N LEU A 283 -3.00 11.32 -1.91
CA LEU A 283 -3.24 12.03 -0.66
C LEU A 283 -3.60 13.48 -0.97
N ASP A 284 -4.89 13.79 -0.91
CA ASP A 284 -5.44 15.14 -1.01
C ASP A 284 -5.29 15.83 0.35
N VAL A 285 -4.31 16.72 0.48
CA VAL A 285 -3.81 17.17 1.79
C VAL A 285 -4.58 18.39 2.30
N ALA A 286 -4.82 18.43 3.61
CA ALA A 286 -5.57 19.52 4.25
C ALA A 286 -5.01 19.86 5.63
N ILE A 287 -3.68 20.00 5.76
CA ILE A 287 -2.99 20.22 7.04
C ILE A 287 -3.42 21.56 7.67
N ASP A 288 -4.32 21.49 8.65
CA ASP A 288 -5.03 22.65 9.23
C ASP A 288 -5.67 23.61 8.20
N GLY A 289 -6.04 23.08 7.03
CA GLY A 289 -6.60 23.84 5.91
C GLY A 289 -5.99 23.41 4.57
N ASN A 290 -6.56 23.90 3.47
CA ASN A 290 -6.21 23.40 2.14
C ASN A 290 -4.90 23.99 1.59
N LYS A 291 -4.50 25.20 2.03
CA LYS A 291 -3.28 25.82 1.51
C LYS A 291 -2.03 25.23 2.14
N CYS A 292 -1.43 24.29 1.45
CA CYS A 292 -0.23 23.58 1.90
C CYS A 292 0.97 23.86 0.98
N HIS A 293 2.15 23.47 1.45
CA HIS A 293 3.36 23.40 0.66
C HIS A 293 4.13 22.14 1.04
N VAL A 294 5.11 21.77 0.20
CA VAL A 294 5.98 20.61 0.45
C VAL A 294 7.44 21.05 0.53
N ASP A 295 8.11 20.65 1.61
CA ASP A 295 9.55 20.76 1.77
C ASP A 295 10.19 19.37 1.74
N GLU A 296 11.14 19.16 0.82
CA GLU A 296 12.00 17.99 0.83
C GLU A 296 13.05 18.12 1.93
N LEU A 297 13.12 17.10 2.79
CA LEU A 297 13.96 17.09 3.98
C LEU A 297 15.12 16.13 3.77
N GLU A 298 16.33 16.56 4.10
CA GLU A 298 17.52 15.69 4.03
C GLU A 298 18.44 15.91 5.22
N VAL A 299 19.14 14.86 5.64
CA VAL A 299 20.25 14.99 6.57
C VAL A 299 21.52 15.41 5.85
N ARG A 300 22.24 16.36 6.42
CA ARG A 300 23.51 16.87 5.90
C ARG A 300 24.59 16.83 6.96
N ARG A 301 25.65 16.06 6.68
CA ARG A 301 26.89 16.07 7.46
C ARG A 301 27.60 17.40 7.27
N LEU A 302 28.20 17.93 8.33
CA LEU A 302 29.00 19.15 8.27
C LEU A 302 30.49 18.79 8.35
N PRO A 303 31.37 19.48 7.58
CA PRO A 303 32.80 19.25 7.67
C PRO A 303 33.34 19.71 9.04
N ILE A 304 34.56 19.29 9.38
CA ILE A 304 35.31 19.91 10.47
C ILE A 304 35.59 21.37 10.07
N SER A 305 35.22 22.30 10.94
CA SER A 305 35.44 23.73 10.77
C SER A 305 35.60 24.39 12.15
N PRO A 306 35.98 25.68 12.24
CA PRO A 306 35.96 26.40 13.52
C PRO A 306 34.60 26.34 14.25
N GLU A 307 33.49 26.29 13.51
CA GLU A 307 32.12 26.17 14.04
C GLU A 307 31.71 24.73 14.36
N ASN A 308 32.44 23.74 13.82
CA ASN A 308 32.25 22.31 14.10
C ASN A 308 33.62 21.65 14.35
N PRO A 309 34.33 22.05 15.43
CA PRO A 309 35.76 21.76 15.60
C PRO A 309 36.07 20.28 15.76
N VAL A 310 35.10 19.47 16.19
CA VAL A 310 35.25 18.03 16.37
C VAL A 310 34.49 17.21 15.33
N GLY A 311 33.89 17.84 14.32
CA GLY A 311 33.30 17.15 13.16
C GLY A 311 32.04 16.33 13.45
N ASN A 312 31.43 16.46 14.62
CA ASN A 312 30.29 15.64 15.04
C ASN A 312 28.94 16.18 14.54
N ALA A 313 28.88 17.45 14.13
CA ALA A 313 27.62 18.08 13.78
C ALA A 313 27.04 17.60 12.43
N PHE A 314 25.73 17.47 12.41
CA PHE A 314 24.91 17.31 11.21
C PHE A 314 23.65 18.16 11.37
N LYS A 315 22.95 18.43 10.26
CA LYS A 315 21.71 19.21 10.29
C LYS A 315 20.68 18.64 9.32
N ARG A 316 19.43 18.99 9.53
CA ARG A 316 18.36 18.82 8.52
C ARG A 316 18.37 20.03 7.59
N VAL A 317 18.32 19.78 6.28
CA VAL A 317 18.13 20.79 5.24
C VAL A 317 16.73 20.59 4.68
N ALA A 318 16.03 21.69 4.43
CA ALA A 318 14.72 21.70 3.80
C ALA A 318 14.81 22.43 2.46
N THR A 319 14.27 21.82 1.41
CA THR A 319 14.20 22.38 0.05
C THR A 319 12.73 22.49 -0.35
N ARG A 320 12.24 23.71 -0.55
CA ARG A 320 10.87 23.98 -1.00
C ARG A 320 10.66 23.45 -2.41
N LEU A 321 9.59 22.68 -2.61
CA LEU A 321 9.07 22.33 -3.93
C LEU A 321 8.07 23.42 -4.34
N GLN A 322 8.30 24.08 -5.48
CA GLN A 322 7.55 25.29 -5.85
C GLN A 322 6.51 25.02 -6.92
N ARG A 323 6.77 24.11 -7.86
CA ARG A 323 5.90 23.79 -8.98
C ARG A 323 5.84 22.28 -9.25
N GLU A 324 4.89 21.89 -10.08
CA GLU A 324 4.71 20.47 -10.43
C GLU A 324 5.91 19.86 -11.19
N SER A 325 6.73 20.68 -11.86
CA SER A 325 7.93 20.19 -12.56
C SER A 325 9.11 19.87 -11.64
N ASP A 326 9.31 20.61 -10.55
CA ASP A 326 10.36 20.32 -9.56
C ASP A 326 9.87 19.39 -8.43
N ALA A 327 8.55 19.22 -8.29
CA ALA A 327 7.91 18.34 -7.32
C ALA A 327 7.73 16.89 -7.79
N GLN A 328 8.69 16.37 -8.56
CA GLN A 328 8.78 14.99 -9.02
C GLN A 328 10.05 14.37 -8.44
N ARG A 329 9.93 13.67 -7.32
CA ARG A 329 11.08 13.34 -6.44
C ARG A 329 11.29 11.84 -6.31
N GLU A 330 12.55 11.48 -6.16
CA GLU A 330 12.95 10.13 -5.77
C GLU A 330 13.33 10.14 -4.29
N ALA A 331 13.06 9.06 -3.58
CA ALA A 331 13.56 8.83 -2.23
C ALA A 331 15.08 8.61 -2.27
N ASP A 332 15.76 8.99 -1.19
CA ASP A 332 17.18 8.67 -0.97
C ASP A 332 17.37 8.32 0.51
N ASN A 333 17.39 7.02 0.78
CA ASN A 333 17.54 6.49 2.13
C ASN A 333 18.92 6.81 2.74
N LYS A 334 19.95 7.11 1.93
CA LYS A 334 21.27 7.53 2.44
C LYS A 334 21.24 8.94 2.99
N LEU A 335 20.38 9.79 2.44
CA LEU A 335 20.14 11.16 2.90
C LEU A 335 18.97 11.24 3.89
N GLY A 336 18.35 10.11 4.24
CA GLY A 336 17.13 10.07 5.05
C GLY A 336 16.03 10.94 4.46
N ARG A 337 15.92 10.98 3.12
CA ARG A 337 15.04 11.92 2.42
C ARG A 337 13.58 11.68 2.78
N ALA A 338 12.88 12.74 3.17
CA ALA A 338 11.46 12.68 3.54
C ALA A 338 10.67 13.92 3.11
N TRP A 339 9.36 13.73 2.97
CA TRP A 339 8.31 14.66 2.56
C TRP A 339 7.67 15.52 3.66
N LEU A 340 8.10 16.74 4.03
CA LEU A 340 7.27 17.59 4.93
C LEU A 340 6.15 18.27 4.14
N ILE A 341 4.90 17.92 4.41
CA ILE A 341 3.72 18.63 3.97
C ILE A 341 3.25 19.51 5.12
N ALA A 342 3.24 20.83 4.91
CA ALA A 342 2.94 21.78 5.96
C ALA A 342 1.90 22.82 5.55
N SER A 343 1.16 23.31 6.55
CA SER A 343 0.23 24.41 6.41
C SER A 343 0.97 25.69 6.02
N SER A 344 0.41 26.44 5.08
CA SER A 344 0.91 27.77 4.71
C SER A 344 0.24 28.89 5.52
N GLU A 345 -0.77 28.56 6.33
CA GLU A 345 -1.61 29.52 7.04
C GLU A 345 -1.59 29.34 8.57
N LYS A 346 -1.15 28.16 9.05
CA LYS A 346 -1.17 27.82 10.48
C LYS A 346 0.22 27.49 11.00
N VAL A 347 0.46 27.92 12.24
CA VAL A 347 1.70 27.66 12.97
C VAL A 347 1.38 27.10 14.35
N ASN A 348 2.26 26.26 14.87
CA ASN A 348 2.19 25.78 16.25
C ASN A 348 2.67 26.84 17.26
N ARG A 349 2.60 26.52 18.56
CA ARG A 349 3.03 27.42 19.64
C ARG A 349 4.49 27.88 19.59
N LEU A 350 5.33 27.27 18.76
CA LEU A 350 6.75 27.63 18.57
C LEU A 350 6.97 28.49 17.31
N GLY A 351 5.88 28.91 16.65
CA GLY A 351 5.95 29.75 15.45
C GLY A 351 6.42 29.02 14.19
N ARG A 352 6.35 27.67 14.17
CA ARG A 352 6.66 26.85 12.99
C ARG A 352 5.36 26.39 12.33
N PRO A 353 5.31 26.27 10.99
CA PRO A 353 4.18 25.67 10.29
C PRO A 353 3.77 24.33 10.91
N THR A 354 2.48 24.09 11.03
CA THR A 354 1.97 22.76 11.40
C THR A 354 2.14 21.83 10.21
N GLY A 355 2.57 20.59 10.45
CA GLY A 355 2.99 19.72 9.35
C GLY A 355 2.91 18.24 9.65
N TYR A 356 2.90 17.46 8.58
CA TYR A 356 3.06 16.01 8.59
C TYR A 356 4.18 15.63 7.63
N VAL A 357 4.97 14.63 8.00
CA VAL A 357 6.07 14.09 7.20
C VAL A 357 5.68 12.75 6.61
N LEU A 358 5.77 12.63 5.29
CA LEU A 358 5.71 11.37 4.56
C LEU A 358 7.10 10.73 4.56
N TYR A 359 7.20 9.56 5.19
CA TYR A 359 8.40 8.74 5.22
C TYR A 359 8.23 7.60 4.21
N PRO A 360 8.98 7.62 3.09
CA PRO A 360 8.95 6.54 2.11
C PRO A 360 9.69 5.31 2.63
N GLU A 361 9.38 4.14 2.08
CA GLU A 361 10.24 2.95 2.18
C GLU A 361 11.53 3.12 1.36
N GLY A 362 11.43 3.80 0.22
CA GLY A 362 12.56 4.00 -0.70
C GLY A 362 12.95 2.73 -1.48
N ALA A 363 12.01 1.81 -1.69
CA ALA A 363 12.17 0.64 -2.55
C ALA A 363 12.38 1.04 -4.03
N PRO A 364 12.89 0.14 -4.89
CA PRO A 364 13.08 0.43 -6.31
C PRO A 364 11.81 0.90 -7.02
N LEU A 365 11.97 1.87 -7.91
CA LEU A 365 10.93 2.35 -8.83
C LEU A 365 10.80 1.42 -10.04
N LEU A 366 9.96 1.78 -11.01
CA LEU A 366 9.81 1.03 -12.26
C LEU A 366 11.17 0.75 -12.92
N LEU A 367 11.49 -0.53 -13.10
CA LEU A 367 12.77 -1.00 -13.64
C LEU A 367 12.80 -1.08 -15.17
N ALA A 368 11.64 -1.03 -15.81
CA ALA A 368 11.54 -1.08 -17.26
C ALA A 368 12.23 0.11 -17.93
N ALA A 369 12.85 -0.12 -19.09
CA ALA A 369 13.58 0.90 -19.84
C ALA A 369 12.74 2.17 -20.12
N ASP A 370 13.40 3.33 -20.13
CA ASP A 370 12.76 4.64 -20.25
C ASP A 370 11.92 4.82 -21.54
N ASP A 371 12.29 4.15 -22.62
CA ASP A 371 11.61 4.22 -23.91
C ASP A 371 10.50 3.16 -24.09
N SER A 372 10.36 2.25 -23.12
CA SER A 372 9.38 1.16 -23.16
C SER A 372 7.93 1.66 -23.13
N SER A 373 7.02 0.81 -23.62
CA SER A 373 5.57 1.08 -23.57
C SER A 373 5.09 1.26 -22.12
N ILE A 374 5.53 0.38 -21.21
CA ILE A 374 5.12 0.44 -19.82
C ILE A 374 5.62 1.69 -19.11
N ASN A 375 6.85 2.14 -19.38
CA ASN A 375 7.34 3.41 -18.81
C ASN A 375 6.40 4.55 -19.21
N LYS A 376 6.04 4.66 -20.49
CA LYS A 376 5.09 5.68 -20.97
C LYS A 376 3.71 5.57 -20.34
N ARG A 377 3.21 4.36 -20.07
CA ARG A 377 1.87 4.12 -19.49
C ARG A 377 1.81 4.31 -17.97
N ALA A 378 2.90 4.00 -17.26
CA ALA A 378 3.01 4.05 -15.81
C ALA A 378 4.08 5.05 -15.34
N GLN A 379 4.19 6.22 -15.99
CA GLN A 379 5.21 7.22 -15.61
C GLN A 379 5.12 7.64 -14.13
N TYR A 380 3.93 7.55 -13.51
CA TYR A 380 3.79 7.77 -12.07
C TYR A 380 4.80 6.94 -11.25
N ALA A 381 5.09 5.72 -11.70
CA ALA A 381 5.93 4.76 -11.02
C ALA A 381 7.44 5.01 -11.22
N THR A 382 7.83 6.08 -11.91
CA THR A 382 9.24 6.46 -12.16
C THR A 382 9.78 7.49 -11.17
N LYS A 383 8.94 7.91 -10.20
CA LYS A 383 9.28 8.79 -9.09
C LYS A 383 8.52 8.34 -7.84
N HIS A 384 9.14 8.44 -6.68
CA HIS A 384 8.51 8.12 -5.40
C HIS A 384 7.48 9.17 -4.99
N LEU A 385 7.66 10.43 -5.38
CA LEU A 385 6.75 11.51 -5.06
C LEU A 385 6.41 12.30 -6.31
N TRP A 386 5.12 12.61 -6.46
CA TRP A 386 4.64 13.70 -7.30
C TRP A 386 3.79 14.64 -6.44
N VAL A 387 3.84 15.93 -6.72
CA VAL A 387 2.92 16.91 -6.15
C VAL A 387 2.26 17.67 -7.29
N THR A 388 0.93 17.69 -7.30
CA THR A 388 0.14 18.46 -8.25
C THR A 388 -0.73 19.48 -7.52
N GLN A 389 -1.08 20.57 -8.18
CA GLN A 389 -2.17 21.41 -7.67
C GLN A 389 -3.48 20.61 -7.79
N TYR A 390 -4.37 20.74 -6.81
CA TYR A 390 -5.65 20.05 -6.83
C TYR A 390 -6.46 20.42 -8.08
N ALA A 391 -7.00 19.40 -8.73
CA ALA A 391 -8.09 19.55 -9.68
C ALA A 391 -9.07 18.37 -9.50
N ARG A 392 -10.36 18.68 -9.58
CA ARG A 392 -11.44 17.74 -9.29
C ARG A 392 -11.37 16.44 -10.10
N ASP A 393 -11.01 16.55 -11.38
CA ASP A 393 -11.05 15.43 -12.33
C ASP A 393 -9.69 14.69 -12.42
N GLU A 394 -8.68 15.12 -11.66
CA GLU A 394 -7.35 14.51 -11.59
C GLU A 394 -7.29 13.48 -10.45
N MET A 395 -7.82 12.29 -10.72
CA MET A 395 -8.05 11.25 -9.70
C MET A 395 -7.12 10.03 -9.82
N TRP A 396 -6.65 9.71 -11.02
CA TRP A 396 -5.96 8.44 -11.31
C TRP A 396 -4.54 8.66 -11.82
N ALA A 397 -3.56 8.02 -11.17
CA ALA A 397 -2.15 8.23 -11.45
C ALA A 397 -1.72 7.82 -12.88
N ALA A 398 -2.34 6.77 -13.44
CA ALA A 398 -2.18 6.34 -14.83
C ALA A 398 -3.27 6.89 -15.79
N GLY A 399 -4.13 7.79 -15.31
CA GLY A 399 -5.22 8.38 -16.09
C GLY A 399 -6.54 7.60 -16.03
N TYR A 400 -7.56 8.16 -16.66
CA TYR A 400 -8.93 7.63 -16.58
C TYR A 400 -9.08 6.25 -17.24
N THR A 401 -8.47 6.03 -18.41
CA THR A 401 -8.62 4.80 -19.21
C THR A 401 -7.25 4.19 -19.56
N PRO A 402 -6.55 3.53 -18.61
CA PRO A 402 -5.21 2.98 -18.87
C PRO A 402 -5.20 1.77 -19.81
N ASN A 403 -6.34 1.07 -19.94
CA ASN A 403 -6.47 -0.09 -20.82
C ASN A 403 -6.15 0.28 -22.28
N GLN A 404 -5.09 -0.33 -22.82
CA GLN A 404 -4.55 -0.07 -24.17
C GLN A 404 -4.16 1.40 -24.47
N HIS A 405 -4.08 2.28 -23.46
CA HIS A 405 -3.66 3.67 -23.68
C HIS A 405 -2.21 3.71 -24.18
N PRO A 406 -1.86 4.57 -25.16
CA PRO A 406 -0.50 4.63 -25.72
C PRO A 406 0.56 5.19 -24.75
N GLY A 407 0.13 5.83 -23.65
CA GLY A 407 0.97 6.38 -22.60
C GLY A 407 0.78 7.89 -22.38
N HIS A 408 1.47 8.44 -21.37
CA HIS A 408 1.48 9.86 -20.97
C HIS A 408 0.15 10.41 -20.44
N ALA A 409 -0.83 9.56 -20.12
CA ALA A 409 -2.00 9.96 -19.34
C ALA A 409 -1.68 10.01 -17.84
N GLY A 410 -2.59 10.56 -17.03
CA GLY A 410 -2.42 10.62 -15.59
C GLY A 410 -1.42 11.69 -15.14
N LEU A 411 -0.60 11.38 -14.14
CA LEU A 411 0.37 12.31 -13.56
C LEU A 411 1.23 13.10 -14.56
N PRO A 412 1.84 12.49 -15.60
CA PRO A 412 2.60 13.27 -16.57
C PRO A 412 1.75 14.28 -17.34
N ALA A 413 0.46 14.01 -17.57
CA ALA A 413 -0.46 14.97 -18.18
C ALA A 413 -0.89 16.06 -17.19
N TYR A 414 -1.18 15.68 -15.94
CA TYR A 414 -1.63 16.61 -14.89
C TYR A 414 -0.53 17.62 -14.55
N ALA A 415 0.71 17.16 -14.36
CA ALA A 415 1.86 18.00 -14.02
C ALA A 415 2.37 18.86 -15.18
N LYS A 416 1.87 18.65 -16.42
CA LYS A 416 2.34 19.36 -17.62
C LYS A 416 2.06 20.87 -17.55
N ALA A 417 1.00 21.27 -16.85
CA ALA A 417 0.66 22.68 -16.67
C ALA A 417 1.66 23.43 -15.79
N ASN A 418 2.50 22.71 -15.04
CA ASN A 418 3.55 23.26 -14.16
C ASN A 418 3.00 24.32 -13.20
N ARG A 419 1.84 24.04 -12.61
CA ARG A 419 1.14 24.89 -11.65
C ARG A 419 1.98 25.10 -10.40
N SER A 420 1.63 26.11 -9.61
CA SER A 420 2.24 26.31 -8.29
C SER A 420 1.78 25.20 -7.34
N VAL A 421 2.69 24.71 -6.50
CA VAL A 421 2.38 23.79 -5.38
C VAL A 421 2.86 24.35 -4.03
N ASP A 422 3.21 25.64 -4.00
CA ASP A 422 3.64 26.35 -2.79
C ASP A 422 2.53 27.31 -2.32
N GLY A 423 1.85 26.97 -1.23
CA GLY A 423 0.78 27.78 -0.67
C GLY A 423 -0.59 27.55 -1.31
N GLU A 424 -0.79 26.39 -1.93
CA GLU A 424 -1.97 26.06 -2.74
C GLU A 424 -2.72 24.84 -2.20
N ASP A 425 -3.91 24.59 -2.72
CA ASP A 425 -4.58 23.29 -2.57
C ASP A 425 -3.84 22.26 -3.43
N ILE A 426 -3.23 21.25 -2.80
CA ILE A 426 -2.30 20.33 -3.45
C ILE A 426 -2.64 18.86 -3.17
N VAL A 427 -2.22 18.00 -4.08
CA VAL A 427 -2.33 16.55 -3.94
C VAL A 427 -0.94 15.95 -3.99
N VAL A 428 -0.63 15.12 -2.99
CA VAL A 428 0.58 14.30 -2.96
C VAL A 428 0.27 12.93 -3.51
N TRP A 429 1.10 12.46 -4.43
CA TRP A 429 1.02 11.13 -5.02
C TRP A 429 2.29 10.38 -4.66
N HIS A 430 2.15 9.30 -3.89
CA HIS A 430 3.29 8.53 -3.41
C HIS A 430 3.33 7.15 -4.08
N THR A 431 4.43 6.89 -4.79
CA THR A 431 4.73 5.59 -5.36
C THR A 431 5.59 4.78 -4.39
N PHE A 432 5.18 3.55 -4.14
CA PHE A 432 5.88 2.54 -3.34
C PHE A 432 5.53 1.15 -3.89
N GLY A 433 6.27 0.11 -3.50
CA GLY A 433 6.02 -1.21 -4.05
C GLY A 433 7.12 -2.23 -3.86
N LEU A 434 6.86 -3.41 -4.40
CA LEU A 434 7.73 -4.58 -4.33
C LEU A 434 8.46 -4.78 -5.65
N THR A 435 9.72 -5.19 -5.58
CA THR A 435 10.40 -5.85 -6.70
C THR A 435 10.51 -7.31 -6.35
N HIS A 436 9.75 -8.13 -7.05
CA HIS A 436 9.55 -9.53 -6.70
C HIS A 436 10.36 -10.42 -7.63
N PHE A 437 11.36 -11.07 -7.03
CA PHE A 437 12.02 -12.24 -7.57
C PHE A 437 11.42 -13.44 -6.83
N PRO A 438 10.42 -14.13 -7.41
CA PRO A 438 9.74 -15.23 -6.74
C PRO A 438 10.73 -16.26 -6.26
N ARG A 439 10.43 -16.90 -5.13
CA ARG A 439 11.25 -17.94 -4.51
C ARG A 439 10.48 -19.27 -4.50
N VAL A 440 11.18 -20.34 -4.19
CA VAL A 440 10.56 -21.67 -4.01
C VAL A 440 9.48 -21.61 -2.93
N GLU A 441 9.72 -20.86 -1.85
CA GLU A 441 8.78 -20.70 -0.74
C GLU A 441 7.50 -19.92 -1.10
N ASP A 442 7.45 -19.28 -2.27
CA ASP A 442 6.28 -18.56 -2.76
C ASP A 442 5.32 -19.49 -3.54
N TRP A 443 5.69 -20.77 -3.69
CA TRP A 443 4.91 -21.82 -4.36
C TRP A 443 4.51 -22.93 -3.38
N PRO A 444 3.29 -23.50 -3.46
CA PRO A 444 2.18 -23.23 -4.39
C PRO A 444 1.30 -22.02 -4.04
N ILE A 445 1.53 -21.40 -2.89
CA ILE A 445 0.83 -20.19 -2.44
C ILE A 445 1.79 -19.31 -1.66
N MET A 446 1.80 -18.01 -1.97
CA MET A 446 2.79 -17.08 -1.51
C MET A 446 2.50 -16.61 -0.08
N PRO A 447 3.45 -16.71 0.87
CA PRO A 447 3.32 -16.02 2.15
C PRO A 447 3.27 -14.50 1.94
N VAL A 448 2.61 -13.79 2.83
CA VAL A 448 2.41 -12.33 2.66
C VAL A 448 3.74 -11.59 2.60
N ASP A 449 3.90 -10.73 1.60
CA ASP A 449 4.91 -9.67 1.56
C ASP A 449 4.25 -8.28 1.67
N TYR A 450 5.01 -7.28 2.10
CA TYR A 450 4.49 -6.00 2.58
C TYR A 450 5.14 -4.80 1.88
N ALA A 451 4.32 -3.83 1.48
CA ALA A 451 4.78 -2.52 1.00
C ALA A 451 3.86 -1.41 1.48
N GLY A 452 4.39 -0.22 1.70
CA GLY A 452 3.63 0.85 2.33
C GLY A 452 4.40 2.14 2.58
N PHE A 453 3.86 2.95 3.48
CA PHE A 453 4.51 4.18 3.96
C PHE A 453 3.89 4.66 5.27
N SER A 454 4.58 5.58 5.94
CA SER A 454 4.04 6.27 7.12
C SER A 454 3.97 7.78 6.94
N PHE A 455 2.91 8.38 7.49
CA PHE A 455 2.64 9.82 7.46
C PHE A 455 2.46 10.30 8.90
N ARG A 456 3.42 11.07 9.41
CA ARG A 456 3.55 11.35 10.85
C ARG A 456 3.52 12.85 11.15
N PRO A 457 2.92 13.30 12.26
CA PRO A 457 2.95 14.72 12.63
C PRO A 457 4.39 15.20 12.88
N ASP A 458 4.75 16.35 12.32
CA ASP A 458 5.99 17.10 12.61
C ASP A 458 5.60 18.55 12.92
N GLY A 459 5.52 18.87 14.21
CA GLY A 459 5.05 20.18 14.67
C GLY A 459 3.56 20.44 14.42
N PHE A 460 2.76 19.44 14.06
CA PHE A 460 1.29 19.58 13.98
C PHE A 460 0.68 19.87 15.36
N PHE A 461 1.10 19.12 16.38
CA PHE A 461 0.67 19.33 17.77
C PHE A 461 1.64 20.23 18.53
N ASP A 462 1.15 20.89 19.57
CA ASP A 462 1.98 21.75 20.43
C ASP A 462 2.90 20.97 21.38
N ARG A 463 2.61 19.69 21.61
CA ARG A 463 3.34 18.74 22.44
C ARG A 463 2.92 17.33 22.06
N ASN A 464 3.47 16.31 22.72
CA ASN A 464 3.02 14.93 22.55
C ASN A 464 1.47 14.85 22.72
N PRO A 465 0.70 14.41 21.70
CA PRO A 465 -0.76 14.37 21.74
C PRO A 465 -1.30 13.23 22.61
N THR A 466 -0.44 12.39 23.18
CA THR A 466 -0.82 11.18 23.93
C THR A 466 -0.59 11.26 25.43
N LEU A 467 -0.37 12.47 25.96
CA LEU A 467 -0.14 12.67 27.39
C LEU A 467 -1.39 12.41 28.24
N ASP A 468 -2.58 12.42 27.61
CA ASP A 468 -3.87 12.09 28.20
C ASP A 468 -4.21 10.59 28.14
N VAL A 469 -3.44 9.79 27.38
CA VAL A 469 -3.62 8.34 27.32
C VAL A 469 -3.41 7.78 28.74
N PRO A 470 -4.38 7.04 29.30
CA PRO A 470 -4.28 6.52 30.66
C PRO A 470 -3.34 5.31 30.73
N GLU A 471 -2.93 4.95 31.95
CA GLU A 471 -2.34 3.63 32.19
C GLU A 471 -3.28 2.54 31.68
N ASP A 472 -2.71 1.50 31.07
CA ASP A 472 -3.52 0.49 30.39
C ASP A 472 -4.46 -0.19 31.40
N PRO A 473 -5.78 -0.18 31.17
CA PRO A 473 -6.74 -0.80 32.08
C PRO A 473 -6.46 -2.28 32.33
N ASN A 474 -5.93 -3.02 31.34
CA ASN A 474 -5.56 -4.43 31.47
C ASN A 474 -4.32 -4.62 32.34
N GLY A 475 -3.45 -3.60 32.42
CA GLY A 475 -2.23 -3.62 33.21
C GLY A 475 -2.42 -3.11 34.64
N LYS A 476 -3.50 -2.37 34.93
CA LYS A 476 -3.70 -1.67 36.20
C LYS A 476 -3.67 -2.62 37.42
N GLU A 477 -4.31 -3.78 37.29
CA GLU A 477 -4.32 -4.81 38.36
C GLU A 477 -2.92 -5.40 38.64
N PHE A 478 -2.02 -5.36 37.65
CA PHE A 478 -0.64 -5.86 37.77
C PHE A 478 0.35 -4.76 38.15
N SER A 479 0.10 -3.49 37.79
CA SER A 479 0.96 -2.36 38.13
C SER A 479 0.86 -1.95 39.60
N GLU A 480 -0.32 -2.06 40.23
CA GLU A 480 -0.50 -1.79 41.67
C GLU A 480 0.27 -2.78 42.56
N ASN A 481 0.65 -3.94 42.02
CA ASN A 481 1.43 -4.99 42.70
C ASN A 481 2.91 -5.06 42.25
N CYS A 482 3.37 -4.15 41.39
CA CYS A 482 4.71 -4.20 40.82
C CYS A 482 5.72 -3.44 41.69
N GLU A 483 6.26 -4.09 42.73
CA GLU A 483 7.41 -3.61 43.53
C GLU A 483 8.76 -3.77 42.80
N CYS A 484 8.79 -3.59 41.48
CA CYS A 484 10.05 -3.64 40.73
C CYS A 484 10.82 -2.33 40.93
N VAL A 485 11.65 -2.28 41.98
CA VAL A 485 12.65 -1.23 42.15
C VAL A 485 13.64 -1.35 40.98
N CYS A 486 13.55 -0.42 40.02
CA CYS A 486 14.56 -0.30 38.98
C CYS A 486 15.86 0.21 39.64
N PRO A 487 17.00 -0.50 39.48
CA PRO A 487 18.25 -0.15 40.14
C PRO A 487 18.83 1.19 39.70
#